data_AF-K0W0C5-F1
#
_entry.id   AF-K0W0C5-F1
#
_cell.length_a   1.000
_cell.length_b   1.000
_cell.length_c   1.000
_cell.angle_alpha   90.00
_cell.angle_beta   90.00
_cell.angle_gamma   90.00
#
_symmetry.space_group_name_H-M   'P 1'
#
loop_
_entity.id
_entity.type
_entity.pdbx_description
1 polymer ?
#
loop_
_entity_poly.entity_id
_entity_poly.type
_entity_poly.pdbx_seq_one_letter_code
_entity_poly.pdbx_strand_id
1 'polypeptide(L)'
;MNSILLASAVLLGSISTALAAEIPSALPAAVAPVVVGPAPKAPAPKLVEPHLHIARSSVAGHARIALTFDACMGQADDRILSTLVRERIPATIFVTARWLRRNPAAIAVFLQNPDLFELENHGENHIPAVDTPTLIYGIASAGSPQAVRQEVEGGAAAMAAAGIPAPHWFRGSTAK
;
A
#
# COMPACT_ATOMS: atom_id res chain seq x y z
N MET A 1 37.35 16.79 7.43
CA MET A 1 37.86 17.86 8.33
C MET A 1 38.03 19.11 7.50
N ASN A 2 37.22 20.14 7.74
CA ASN A 2 37.66 21.52 7.94
C ASN A 2 36.45 22.44 8.06
N SER A 3 36.13 22.73 9.31
CA SER A 3 35.26 23.80 9.78
C SER A 3 36.00 25.13 9.67
N ILE A 4 35.34 26.19 9.21
CA ILE A 4 35.86 27.55 9.32
C ILE A 4 34.90 28.34 10.21
N LEU A 5 35.39 28.63 11.42
CA LEU A 5 34.89 29.58 12.40
C LEU A 5 35.69 30.89 12.24
N LEU A 6 35.04 32.05 12.25
CA LEU A 6 35.54 33.37 12.69
C LEU A 6 34.37 34.38 12.50
N ALA A 7 33.61 34.76 13.53
CA ALA A 7 33.91 35.61 14.69
C ALA A 7 33.91 37.14 14.40
N SER A 8 32.89 37.80 14.96
CA SER A 8 32.85 39.09 15.68
C SER A 8 33.14 40.44 15.00
N ALA A 9 32.19 41.38 15.18
CA ALA A 9 32.32 42.72 15.80
C ALA A 9 31.05 43.56 15.45
N VAL A 10 30.06 43.77 16.34
CA VAL A 10 29.91 44.80 17.39
C VAL A 10 30.24 46.24 16.92
N LEU A 11 29.26 47.17 16.91
CA LEU A 11 29.18 48.37 17.80
C LEU A 11 28.02 49.35 17.42
N LEU A 12 27.32 49.84 18.47
CA LEU A 12 26.58 51.12 18.67
C LEU A 12 25.48 51.49 17.64
N GLY A 13 24.27 51.87 18.01
CA GLY A 13 23.73 52.45 19.24
C GLY A 13 22.80 53.59 18.82
N SER A 14 21.62 53.72 19.42
CA SER A 14 20.83 54.97 19.45
C SER A 14 19.66 54.82 20.41
N ILE A 15 19.65 55.69 21.40
CA ILE A 15 18.60 55.90 22.39
C ILE A 15 17.45 56.63 21.69
N SER A 16 16.21 56.16 21.85
CA SER A 16 15.03 56.99 21.57
C SER A 16 13.97 56.81 22.65
N THR A 17 13.58 57.97 23.15
CA THR A 17 12.68 58.34 24.22
C THR A 17 11.34 57.61 24.20
N ALA A 18 11.00 56.97 25.32
CA ALA A 18 9.64 56.50 25.58
C ALA A 18 8.73 57.70 25.85
N LEU A 19 7.73 57.90 24.97
CA LEU A 19 6.61 58.78 25.23
C LEU A 19 5.55 57.95 25.96
N ALA A 20 5.35 58.23 27.25
CA ALA A 20 4.28 57.63 28.03
C ALA A 20 2.93 58.15 27.53
N ALA A 21 2.22 57.34 26.74
CA ALA A 21 0.82 57.54 26.48
C ALA A 21 0.03 57.02 27.69
N GLU A 22 -0.78 57.89 28.29
CA GLU A 22 -1.74 57.49 29.33
C GLU A 22 -2.72 56.47 28.75
N ILE A 23 -2.68 55.24 29.28
CA ILE A 23 -3.62 54.17 28.95
C ILE A 23 -4.89 54.40 29.79
N PRO A 24 -6.07 54.58 29.19
CA PRO A 24 -7.31 54.61 29.94
C PRO A 24 -7.50 53.25 30.63
N SER A 25 -7.55 53.26 31.96
CA SER A 25 -7.88 52.08 32.77
C SER A 25 -9.38 51.79 32.67
N ALA A 26 -9.80 51.24 31.53
CA ALA A 26 -11.08 50.57 31.39
C ALA A 26 -10.88 49.08 31.64
N LEU A 27 -11.49 48.56 32.71
CA LEU A 27 -11.53 47.13 32.99
C LEU A 27 -12.12 46.41 31.76
N PRO A 28 -11.48 45.36 31.22
CA PRO A 28 -12.09 44.59 30.15
C PRO A 28 -13.34 43.93 30.72
N ALA A 29 -14.49 44.19 30.10
CA ALA A 29 -15.69 43.42 30.38
C ALA A 29 -15.38 41.95 30.12
N ALA A 30 -15.63 41.09 31.12
CA ALA A 30 -15.42 39.66 31.01
C ALA A 30 -16.29 39.12 29.86
N VAL A 31 -15.65 38.79 28.74
CA VAL A 31 -16.29 38.09 27.64
C VAL A 31 -16.54 36.67 28.12
N ALA A 32 -17.80 36.30 28.32
CA ALA A 32 -18.14 34.94 28.70
C ALA A 32 -17.58 33.95 27.66
N PRO A 33 -17.01 32.80 28.07
CA PRO A 33 -16.53 31.81 27.12
C PRO A 33 -17.70 31.35 26.25
N VAL A 34 -17.60 31.58 24.94
CA VAL A 34 -18.50 30.96 23.98
C VAL A 34 -18.23 29.46 24.05
N VAL A 35 -19.15 28.72 24.63
CA VAL A 35 -19.14 27.25 24.58
C VAL A 35 -19.41 26.88 23.13
N VAL A 36 -18.34 26.68 22.37
CA VAL A 36 -18.42 26.12 21.02
C VAL A 36 -18.86 24.67 21.20
N GLY A 37 -20.13 24.41 20.92
CA GLY A 37 -20.67 23.05 20.91
C GLY A 37 -19.87 22.15 19.96
N PRO A 38 -19.85 20.84 20.18
CA PRO A 38 -19.11 19.92 19.32
C PRO A 38 -19.53 20.11 17.86
N ALA A 39 -18.54 20.28 16.98
CA ALA A 39 -18.78 20.39 15.55
C ALA A 39 -19.59 19.18 15.06
N PRO A 40 -20.57 19.38 14.15
CA PRO A 40 -21.37 18.28 13.63
C PRO A 40 -20.46 17.23 12.98
N LYS A 41 -20.61 15.97 13.43
CA LYS A 41 -19.85 14.84 12.87
C LYS A 41 -20.27 14.68 11.40
N ALA A 42 -19.31 14.83 10.49
CA ALA A 42 -19.55 14.60 9.08
C ALA A 42 -20.13 13.18 8.86
N PRO A 43 -21.13 13.02 7.98
CA PRO A 43 -21.69 11.71 7.68
C PRO A 43 -20.58 10.80 7.14
N ALA A 44 -20.53 9.56 7.66
CA ALA A 44 -19.57 8.57 7.18
C ALA A 44 -19.82 8.26 5.70
N PRO A 45 -18.77 8.07 4.89
CA PRO A 45 -18.94 7.68 3.50
C PRO A 45 -19.71 6.35 3.43
N LYS A 46 -20.66 6.27 2.49
CA LYS A 46 -21.39 5.02 2.23
C LYS A 46 -20.43 4.02 1.62
N LEU A 47 -20.14 2.93 2.34
CA LEU A 47 -19.36 1.83 1.80
C LEU A 47 -20.17 1.14 0.70
N VAL A 48 -19.51 0.89 -0.43
CA VAL A 48 -20.06 0.16 -1.57
C VAL A 48 -19.15 -1.03 -1.81
N GLU A 49 -19.71 -2.23 -1.77
CA GLU A 49 -18.99 -3.45 -2.13
C GLU A 49 -19.23 -3.75 -3.61
N PRO A 50 -18.18 -3.73 -4.45
CA PRO A 50 -18.31 -4.16 -5.84
C PRO A 50 -18.48 -5.69 -5.88
N HIS A 51 -19.50 -6.17 -6.58
CA HIS A 51 -19.70 -7.59 -6.84
C HIS A 51 -19.34 -7.92 -8.29
N LEU A 52 -18.49 -8.92 -8.48
CA LEU A 52 -18.19 -9.51 -9.78
C LEU A 52 -18.89 -10.88 -9.90
N HIS A 53 -19.67 -11.07 -10.95
CA HIS A 53 -20.31 -12.35 -11.26
C HIS A 53 -19.62 -13.00 -12.45
N ILE A 54 -19.05 -14.18 -12.23
CA ILE A 54 -18.48 -14.99 -13.30
C ILE A 54 -19.61 -15.81 -13.95
N ALA A 55 -19.66 -15.78 -15.28
CA ALA A 55 -20.61 -16.59 -16.03
C ALA A 55 -20.44 -18.08 -15.73
N ARG A 56 -21.55 -18.77 -15.46
CA ARG A 56 -21.56 -20.22 -15.26
C ARG A 56 -21.05 -20.94 -16.51
N SER A 57 -20.59 -22.17 -16.33
CA SER A 57 -20.27 -23.04 -17.46
C SER A 57 -21.48 -23.18 -18.38
N SER A 58 -21.23 -23.12 -19.68
CA SER A 58 -22.23 -23.45 -20.72
C SER A 58 -22.43 -24.96 -20.88
N VAL A 59 -21.60 -25.79 -20.22
CA VAL A 59 -21.69 -27.26 -20.25
C VAL A 59 -22.41 -27.75 -19.00
N ALA A 60 -23.56 -28.40 -19.20
CA ALA A 60 -24.37 -28.93 -18.11
C ALA A 60 -23.58 -29.92 -17.24
N GLY A 61 -23.64 -29.75 -15.93
CA GLY A 61 -22.92 -30.60 -14.97
C GLY A 61 -21.44 -30.25 -14.75
N HIS A 62 -20.89 -29.28 -15.48
CA HIS A 62 -19.49 -28.86 -15.30
C HIS A 62 -19.41 -27.49 -14.62
N ALA A 63 -18.58 -27.35 -13.59
CA ALA A 63 -18.27 -26.05 -12.98
C ALA A 63 -17.16 -25.35 -13.77
N ARG A 64 -17.25 -24.02 -13.89
CA ARG A 64 -16.11 -23.19 -14.30
C ARG A 64 -15.32 -22.83 -13.05
N ILE A 65 -14.06 -23.27 -13.00
CA ILE A 65 -13.18 -23.11 -11.84
C ILE A 65 -11.93 -22.37 -12.29
N ALA A 66 -11.51 -21.39 -11.50
CA ALA A 66 -10.19 -20.77 -11.62
C ALA A 66 -9.37 -21.20 -10.40
N LEU A 67 -8.28 -21.92 -10.64
CA LEU A 67 -7.35 -22.27 -9.58
C LEU A 67 -6.35 -21.13 -9.42
N THR A 68 -6.22 -20.60 -8.21
CA THR A 68 -5.31 -19.50 -7.93
C THR A 68 -4.44 -19.76 -6.73
N PHE A 69 -3.17 -19.36 -6.79
CA PHE A 69 -2.21 -19.52 -5.70
C PHE A 69 -1.56 -18.18 -5.35
N ASP A 70 -1.42 -17.93 -4.06
CA ASP A 70 -0.75 -16.73 -3.55
C ASP A 70 0.69 -17.08 -3.18
N ALA A 71 1.62 -16.57 -3.98
CA ALA A 71 3.05 -16.74 -3.81
C ALA A 71 3.60 -15.61 -2.91
N CYS A 72 3.34 -15.74 -1.60
CA CYS A 72 3.59 -14.71 -0.60
C CYS A 72 5.08 -14.40 -0.41
N MET A 73 5.83 -15.15 0.41
CA MET A 73 7.28 -14.90 0.61
C MET A 73 8.12 -16.16 0.82
N GLY A 74 7.51 -17.34 0.79
CA GLY A 74 8.18 -18.62 0.99
C GLY A 74 8.93 -19.12 -0.25
N GLN A 75 9.35 -20.38 -0.19
CA GLN A 75 9.82 -21.13 -1.36
C GLN A 75 8.61 -21.69 -2.13
N ALA A 76 8.80 -21.93 -3.43
CA ALA A 76 7.86 -22.70 -4.23
C ALA A 76 7.74 -24.13 -3.68
N ASP A 77 6.53 -24.68 -3.65
CA ASP A 77 6.33 -26.10 -3.38
C ASP A 77 6.36 -26.87 -4.70
N ASP A 78 7.46 -27.56 -4.95
CA ASP A 78 7.68 -28.31 -6.19
C ASP A 78 6.65 -29.43 -6.40
N ARG A 79 6.04 -29.96 -5.33
CA ARG A 79 4.99 -30.98 -5.47
C ARG A 79 3.73 -30.40 -6.10
N ILE A 80 3.40 -29.15 -5.76
CA ILE A 80 2.28 -28.43 -6.36
C ILE A 80 2.65 -28.06 -7.80
N LEU A 81 3.77 -27.36 -8.00
CA LEU A 81 4.18 -26.86 -9.31
C LEU A 81 4.33 -27.98 -10.34
N SER A 82 5.02 -29.07 -10.00
CA SER A 82 5.20 -30.21 -10.89
C SER A 82 3.89 -30.92 -11.21
N THR A 83 2.93 -30.92 -10.30
CA THR A 83 1.60 -31.50 -10.54
C THR A 83 0.79 -30.65 -11.51
N LEU A 84 0.79 -29.33 -11.34
CA LEU A 84 0.10 -28.43 -12.29
C LEU A 84 0.64 -28.58 -13.71
N VAL A 85 1.96 -28.68 -13.86
CA VAL A 85 2.61 -28.88 -15.17
C VAL A 85 2.29 -30.27 -15.74
N ARG A 86 2.49 -31.33 -14.95
CA ARG A 86 2.29 -32.73 -15.41
C ARG A 86 0.85 -33.00 -15.83
N GLU A 87 -0.11 -32.53 -15.05
CA GLU A 87 -1.53 -32.71 -15.32
C GLU A 87 -2.11 -31.61 -16.24
N ARG A 88 -1.28 -30.66 -16.68
CA ARG A 88 -1.65 -29.52 -17.54
C ARG A 88 -2.84 -28.71 -17.00
N ILE A 89 -2.84 -28.44 -15.69
CA ILE A 89 -3.89 -27.70 -15.00
C ILE A 89 -3.56 -26.20 -15.07
N PRO A 90 -4.38 -25.37 -15.75
CA PRO A 90 -4.16 -23.94 -15.79
C PRO A 90 -4.37 -23.29 -14.41
N ALA A 91 -3.53 -22.33 -14.06
CA ALA A 91 -3.62 -21.62 -12.79
C ALA A 91 -3.14 -20.16 -12.89
N THR A 92 -3.76 -19.28 -12.10
CA THR A 92 -3.30 -17.89 -11.92
C THR A 92 -2.48 -17.78 -10.64
N ILE A 93 -1.25 -17.30 -10.72
CA ILE A 93 -0.33 -17.19 -9.59
C ILE A 93 -0.15 -15.72 -9.24
N PHE A 94 -0.59 -15.32 -8.05
CA PHE A 94 -0.40 -13.98 -7.51
C PHE A 94 0.96 -13.91 -6.81
N VAL A 95 1.94 -13.24 -7.43
CA VAL A 95 3.33 -13.19 -6.95
C VAL A 95 3.67 -11.87 -6.27
N THR A 96 4.42 -11.94 -5.16
CA THR A 96 5.01 -10.73 -4.57
C THR A 96 6.41 -10.48 -5.10
N ALA A 97 6.89 -9.24 -5.02
CA ALA A 97 8.28 -8.92 -5.33
C ALA A 97 9.27 -9.73 -4.47
N ARG A 98 8.91 -10.03 -3.20
CA ARG A 98 9.74 -10.81 -2.28
C ARG A 98 9.86 -12.28 -2.70
N TRP A 99 8.76 -12.88 -3.15
CA TRP A 99 8.76 -14.25 -3.63
C TRP A 99 9.54 -14.36 -4.94
N LEU A 100 9.38 -13.40 -5.86
CA LEU A 100 10.09 -13.39 -7.14
C LEU A 100 11.61 -13.49 -6.94
N ARG A 101 12.16 -12.67 -6.05
CA ARG A 101 13.61 -12.66 -5.75
C ARG A 101 14.14 -14.00 -5.21
N ARG A 102 13.27 -14.80 -4.58
CA ARG A 102 13.65 -16.04 -3.88
C ARG A 102 13.49 -17.29 -4.75
N ASN A 103 12.69 -17.22 -5.82
CA ASN A 103 12.23 -18.40 -6.55
C ASN A 103 12.52 -18.33 -8.07
N PRO A 104 13.77 -18.04 -8.51
CA PRO A 104 14.08 -17.93 -9.94
C PRO A 104 13.80 -19.21 -10.72
N ALA A 105 13.98 -20.38 -10.10
CA ALA A 105 13.68 -21.67 -10.74
C ALA A 105 12.17 -21.84 -11.04
N ALA A 106 11.30 -21.49 -10.10
CA ALA A 106 9.85 -21.57 -10.32
C ALA A 106 9.38 -20.54 -11.36
N ILE A 107 9.96 -19.33 -11.37
CA ILE A 107 9.70 -18.33 -12.42
C ILE A 107 10.05 -18.89 -13.80
N ALA A 108 11.21 -19.55 -13.94
CA ALA A 108 11.60 -20.15 -15.21
C ALA A 108 10.59 -21.20 -15.68
N VAL A 109 10.03 -22.02 -14.78
CA VAL A 109 8.96 -22.98 -15.11
C VAL A 109 7.71 -22.25 -15.61
N PHE A 110 7.28 -21.18 -14.93
CA PHE A 110 6.11 -20.42 -15.37
C PHE A 110 6.32 -19.81 -16.77
N LEU A 111 7.46 -19.18 -17.01
CA LEU A 111 7.77 -18.55 -18.30
C LEU A 111 7.92 -19.57 -19.44
N GLN A 112 8.27 -20.82 -19.14
CA GLN A 112 8.33 -21.91 -20.12
C GLN A 112 6.96 -22.53 -20.42
N ASN A 113 5.93 -22.25 -19.61
CA ASN A 113 4.58 -22.80 -19.74
C ASN A 113 3.52 -21.68 -19.76
N PRO A 114 3.61 -20.70 -20.68
CA PRO A 114 2.72 -19.53 -20.71
C PRO A 114 1.27 -19.88 -21.05
N ASP A 115 1.01 -21.08 -21.58
CA ASP A 115 -0.34 -21.61 -21.82
C ASP A 115 -1.01 -22.17 -20.56
N LEU A 116 -0.23 -22.45 -19.51
CA LEU A 116 -0.74 -22.97 -18.23
C LEU A 116 -0.81 -21.90 -17.15
N PHE A 117 0.09 -20.91 -17.16
CA PHE A 117 0.23 -19.99 -16.04
C PHE A 117 -0.03 -18.53 -16.44
N GLU A 118 -0.97 -17.93 -15.75
CA GLU A 118 -1.15 -16.48 -15.70
C GLU A 118 -0.46 -15.97 -14.43
N LEU A 119 0.39 -14.95 -14.54
CA LEU A 119 1.11 -14.38 -13.39
C LEU A 119 0.56 -12.99 -13.10
N GLU A 120 0.14 -12.77 -11.86
CA GLU A 120 -0.55 -11.55 -11.43
C GLU A 120 0.04 -10.98 -10.15
N ASN A 121 -0.34 -9.74 -9.82
CA ASN A 121 0.34 -8.96 -8.79
C ASN A 121 -0.21 -9.24 -7.39
N HIS A 122 0.65 -9.63 -6.46
CA HIS A 122 0.32 -9.77 -5.04
C HIS A 122 0.96 -8.70 -4.15
N GLY A 123 1.66 -7.74 -4.73
CA GLY A 123 2.26 -6.60 -4.05
C GLY A 123 3.76 -6.70 -3.85
N GLU A 124 4.37 -5.61 -3.43
CA GLU A 124 5.81 -5.53 -3.22
C GLU A 124 6.25 -6.25 -1.94
N ASN A 125 5.67 -5.89 -0.80
CA ASN A 125 6.15 -6.27 0.53
C ASN A 125 5.28 -7.31 1.24
N HIS A 126 4.12 -7.61 0.67
CA HIS A 126 3.08 -8.46 1.23
C HIS A 126 2.45 -7.85 2.49
N ILE A 127 2.04 -6.59 2.38
CA ILE A 127 1.36 -5.85 3.45
C ILE A 127 -0.09 -5.53 3.07
N PRO A 128 -1.01 -5.34 4.03
CA PRO A 128 -2.38 -4.95 3.74
C PRO A 128 -2.43 -3.63 2.97
N ALA A 129 -3.01 -3.66 1.77
CA ALA A 129 -3.19 -2.50 0.90
C ALA A 129 -4.35 -1.58 1.38
N VAL A 130 -4.24 -1.13 2.63
CA VAL A 130 -5.18 -0.23 3.30
C VAL A 130 -4.47 1.08 3.59
N ASP A 131 -5.09 2.20 3.20
CA ASP A 131 -4.52 3.55 3.25
C ASP A 131 -4.61 4.22 4.63
N THR A 132 -5.33 3.61 5.56
CA THR A 132 -5.45 4.07 6.93
C THR A 132 -4.47 3.31 7.82
N PRO A 133 -3.66 3.99 8.66
CA PRO A 133 -2.77 3.31 9.60
C PRO A 133 -3.55 2.42 10.57
N THR A 134 -3.37 1.11 10.47
CA THR A 134 -4.03 0.13 11.32
C THR A 134 -3.26 -1.19 11.30
N LEU A 135 -3.60 -2.10 12.22
CA LEU A 135 -3.11 -3.48 12.20
C LEU A 135 -4.19 -4.39 11.63
N ILE A 136 -3.84 -5.16 10.61
CA ILE A 136 -4.70 -6.20 10.03
C ILE A 136 -3.97 -7.52 10.25
N TYR A 137 -4.57 -8.40 11.07
CA TYR A 137 -3.97 -9.66 11.48
C TYR A 137 -2.55 -9.52 12.09
N GLY A 138 -2.30 -8.42 12.80
CA GLY A 138 -1.00 -8.13 13.41
C GLY A 138 0.04 -7.55 12.45
N ILE A 139 -0.31 -7.30 11.19
CA ILE A 139 0.56 -6.70 10.18
C ILE A 139 0.14 -5.23 10.00
N ALA A 140 1.12 -4.33 9.99
CA ALA A 140 0.87 -2.92 9.69
C ALA A 140 0.35 -2.76 8.25
N SER A 141 -0.77 -2.05 8.10
CA SER A 141 -1.25 -1.63 6.78
C SER A 141 -0.25 -0.71 6.10
N ALA A 142 -0.39 -0.55 4.78
CA ALA A 142 0.35 0.45 4.02
C ALA A 142 0.22 1.85 4.64
N GLY A 143 -0.96 2.20 5.16
CA GLY A 143 -1.15 3.34 6.05
C GLY A 143 -1.17 4.71 5.37
N SER A 144 -1.11 4.76 4.04
CA SER A 144 -1.39 5.95 3.24
C SER A 144 -1.75 5.58 1.79
N PRO A 145 -2.44 6.46 1.04
CA PRO A 145 -2.68 6.23 -0.38
C PRO A 145 -1.39 6.05 -1.21
N GLN A 146 -0.32 6.77 -0.84
CA GLN A 146 0.99 6.67 -1.49
C GLN A 146 1.63 5.31 -1.21
N ALA A 147 1.53 4.80 0.02
CA ALA A 147 2.05 3.49 0.37
C ALA A 147 1.24 2.35 -0.27
N VAL A 148 -0.08 2.49 -0.41
CA VAL A 148 -0.91 1.55 -1.18
C VAL A 148 -0.47 1.53 -2.63
N ARG A 149 -0.26 2.70 -3.24
CA ARG A 149 0.28 2.81 -4.59
C ARG A 149 1.64 2.11 -4.71
N GLN A 150 2.55 2.38 -3.77
CA GLN A 150 3.87 1.73 -3.75
C GLN A 150 3.76 0.21 -3.67
N GLU A 151 2.89 -0.32 -2.80
CA GLU A 151 2.70 -1.77 -2.68
C GLU A 151 2.23 -2.40 -3.99
N VAL A 152 1.29 -1.76 -4.70
CA VAL A 152 0.76 -2.26 -5.97
C VAL A 152 1.74 -2.04 -7.12
N GLU A 153 2.16 -0.81 -7.37
CA GLU A 153 3.02 -0.45 -8.50
C GLU A 153 4.44 -1.01 -8.35
N GLY A 154 4.97 -1.09 -7.13
CA GLY A 154 6.25 -1.72 -6.82
C GLY A 154 6.23 -3.24 -7.10
N GLY A 155 5.11 -3.91 -6.80
CA GLY A 155 4.89 -5.31 -7.17
C GLY A 155 4.90 -5.51 -8.69
N ALA A 156 4.15 -4.69 -9.42
CA ALA A 156 4.10 -4.74 -10.89
C ALA A 156 5.47 -4.43 -11.53
N ALA A 157 6.21 -3.45 -11.00
CA ALA A 157 7.55 -3.13 -11.46
C ALA A 157 8.53 -4.30 -11.24
N ALA A 158 8.41 -5.01 -10.11
CA ALA A 158 9.23 -6.19 -9.84
C ALA A 158 8.91 -7.35 -10.79
N MET A 159 7.63 -7.54 -11.17
CA MET A 159 7.23 -8.51 -12.18
C MET A 159 7.84 -8.18 -13.55
N ALA A 160 7.75 -6.92 -13.98
CA ALA A 160 8.36 -6.46 -15.23
C ALA A 160 9.88 -6.68 -15.24
N ALA A 161 10.56 -6.38 -14.12
CA ALA A 161 11.99 -6.61 -13.97
C ALA A 161 12.37 -8.11 -14.03
N ALA A 162 11.43 -9.01 -13.69
CA ALA A 162 11.59 -10.45 -13.81
C ALA A 162 11.24 -11.00 -15.21
N GLY A 163 10.93 -10.14 -16.18
CA GLY A 163 10.55 -10.53 -17.55
C GLY A 163 9.11 -11.02 -17.68
N ILE A 164 8.27 -10.77 -16.67
CA ILE A 164 6.85 -11.11 -16.70
C ILE A 164 6.09 -9.94 -17.36
N PRO A 165 5.10 -10.20 -18.24
CA PRO A 165 4.22 -9.17 -18.76
C PRO A 165 3.55 -8.34 -17.66
N ALA A 166 3.12 -7.13 -17.99
CA ALA A 166 2.43 -6.26 -17.04
C ALA A 166 1.18 -6.96 -16.48
N PRO A 167 1.01 -7.03 -15.16
CA PRO A 167 -0.16 -7.67 -14.54
C PRO A 167 -1.43 -6.85 -14.78
N HIS A 168 -2.55 -7.53 -14.92
CA HIS A 168 -3.88 -6.90 -15.02
C HIS A 168 -4.62 -6.90 -13.70
N TRP A 169 -4.33 -7.88 -12.84
CA TRP A 169 -5.01 -8.12 -11.59
C TRP A 169 -4.07 -7.88 -10.41
N PHE A 170 -4.64 -7.28 -9.37
CA PHE A 170 -4.02 -7.20 -8.06
C PHE A 170 -4.88 -7.96 -7.06
N ARG A 171 -4.26 -8.84 -6.29
CA ARG A 171 -4.87 -9.44 -5.10
C ARG A 171 -4.19 -8.88 -3.87
N GLY A 172 -4.99 -8.25 -3.01
CA GLY A 172 -4.51 -7.72 -1.74
C GLY A 172 -3.81 -8.80 -0.92
N SER A 173 -2.60 -8.49 -0.49
CA SER A 173 -1.88 -9.31 0.48
C SER A 173 -2.60 -9.30 1.82
N THR A 174 -2.45 -10.39 2.59
CA THR A 174 -3.05 -10.59 3.93
C THR A 174 -4.55 -10.89 3.91
N ALA A 175 -4.88 -12.18 3.76
CA ALA A 175 -6.20 -12.74 4.02
C ALA A 175 -6.10 -13.87 5.06
N LYS A 176 -7.24 -14.26 5.63
CA LYS A 176 -7.37 -15.43 6.50
C LYS A 176 -7.90 -16.62 5.70
#